data_AF-A0A652KCB4-F1
#
_entry.id   AF-A0A652KCB4-F1
#
_cell.length_a   1.000
_cell.length_b   1.000
_cell.length_c   1.000
_cell.angle_alpha   90.00
_cell.angle_beta   90.00
_cell.angle_gamma   90.00
#
_symmetry.space_group_name_H-M   'P 1'
#
loop_
_entity.id
_entity.type
_entity.pdbx_description
1 polymer ?
#
loop_
_entity_poly.entity_id
_entity_poly.type
_entity_poly.pdbx_seq_one_letter_code
_entity_poly.pdbx_strand_id
1 'polypeptide(L)'
;MSWHGYLALWCFVLGAVALVGYGRSLAGVTRGQRAVRVMGRTERVTEPRHGSSGREGIAVVITFRDPTTGQEFTVTNDGECGDRISTAWMGREIGIRYPPGRPHAYRFTTDPDAGRSGLGWPNFAVFLIYVGLVVVASIDWGWPWALIGFGVPWTLLGATYLPGAIRDSRLRIEGLASGGPVPGRVIAVLKDVTVDEDGDTATSHTPVVTFTTHDGTAVTAYRTVGLSDPARSRGRDLTIHYRPDNPAVFTTDLAAEYRSRAGEIAFAVGALLAGVAAAVAGGILIAS
;
A
#
# COMPACT_ATOMS: atom_id res chain seq x y z
N MET A 1 40.80 8.04 -13.32
CA MET A 1 40.21 8.59 -12.08
C MET A 1 40.29 7.51 -11.01
N SER A 2 40.75 7.84 -9.80
CA SER A 2 40.71 6.89 -8.68
C SER A 2 39.27 6.51 -8.36
N TRP A 3 39.06 5.33 -7.78
CA TRP A 3 37.74 4.85 -7.33
C TRP A 3 37.02 5.88 -6.43
N HIS A 4 37.78 6.58 -5.58
CA HIS A 4 37.31 7.68 -4.74
C HIS A 4 36.79 8.88 -5.55
N GLY A 5 37.39 9.18 -6.70
CA GLY A 5 36.92 10.23 -7.60
C GLY A 5 35.60 9.88 -8.30
N TYR A 6 35.37 8.60 -8.61
CA TYR A 6 34.08 8.13 -9.12
C TYR A 6 32.98 8.21 -8.07
N LEU A 7 33.29 7.83 -6.82
CA LEU A 7 32.34 7.96 -5.71
C LEU A 7 31.99 9.42 -5.43
N ALA A 8 32.97 10.32 -5.38
CA ALA A 8 32.73 11.73 -5.16
C ALA A 8 31.83 12.33 -6.25
N LEU A 9 32.05 11.96 -7.51
CA LEU A 9 31.19 12.38 -8.62
C LEU A 9 29.77 11.79 -8.49
N TRP A 10 29.65 10.51 -8.13
CA TRP A 10 28.37 9.83 -7.90
C TRP A 10 27.57 10.50 -6.78
N CYS A 11 28.19 10.75 -5.63
CA CYS A 11 27.60 11.46 -4.50
C CYS A 11 27.21 12.89 -4.87
N PHE A 12 28.06 13.60 -5.62
CA PHE A 12 27.77 14.96 -6.05
C PHE A 12 26.55 15.01 -6.99
N VAL A 13 26.50 14.15 -8.00
CA VAL A 13 25.38 14.10 -8.96
C VAL A 13 24.08 13.73 -8.26
N LEU A 14 24.07 12.67 -7.45
CA LEU A 14 22.87 12.25 -6.72
C LEU A 14 22.46 13.25 -5.63
N GLY A 15 23.44 13.85 -4.95
CA GLY A 15 23.22 14.86 -3.92
C GLY A 15 22.59 16.13 -4.51
N ALA A 16 23.07 16.58 -5.67
CA ALA A 16 22.46 17.68 -6.40
C ALA A 16 21.01 17.35 -6.84
N VAL A 17 20.76 16.13 -7.35
CA VAL A 17 19.40 15.68 -7.71
C VAL A 17 18.48 15.65 -6.48
N ALA A 18 18.96 15.14 -5.35
CA ALA A 18 18.21 15.10 -4.10
C ALA A 18 17.89 16.52 -3.61
N LEU A 19 18.89 17.42 -3.53
CA LEU A 19 18.71 18.81 -3.12
C LEU A 19 17.68 19.55 -3.99
N VAL A 20 17.78 19.40 -5.31
CA VAL A 20 16.80 19.98 -6.24
C VAL A 20 15.40 19.40 -5.98
N GLY A 21 15.29 18.09 -5.76
CA GLY A 21 14.02 17.43 -5.48
C GLY A 21 13.38 17.85 -4.16
N TYR A 22 14.15 17.90 -3.08
CA TYR A 22 13.71 18.43 -1.78
C TYR A 22 13.35 19.91 -1.87
N GLY A 23 14.15 20.72 -2.56
CA GLY A 23 13.85 22.14 -2.80
C GLY A 23 12.54 22.33 -3.57
N ARG A 24 12.29 21.53 -4.61
CA ARG A 24 11.01 21.55 -5.36
C ARG A 24 9.83 21.10 -4.52
N SER A 25 10.03 20.13 -3.62
CA SER A 25 9.02 19.67 -2.67
C SER A 25 8.69 20.77 -1.65
N LEU A 26 9.70 21.39 -1.04
CA LEU A 26 9.50 22.51 -0.10
C LEU A 26 8.83 23.70 -0.78
N ALA A 27 9.18 23.99 -2.04
CA ALA A 27 8.56 25.06 -2.81
C ALA A 27 7.16 24.73 -3.36
N GLY A 28 6.59 23.55 -3.07
CA GLY A 28 5.22 23.23 -3.48
C GLY A 28 5.03 22.91 -4.97
N VAL A 29 6.13 22.75 -5.72
CA VAL A 29 6.12 22.76 -7.20
C VAL A 29 6.04 21.35 -7.80
N THR A 30 5.97 20.31 -6.97
CA THR A 30 5.94 18.93 -7.47
C THR A 30 4.58 18.61 -8.11
N ARG A 31 4.58 17.67 -9.07
CA ARG A 31 3.33 17.12 -9.65
C ARG A 31 2.42 16.49 -8.58
N GLY A 32 3.02 16.02 -7.48
CA GLY A 32 2.34 15.57 -6.26
C GLY A 32 1.49 16.66 -5.62
N GLN A 33 2.07 17.83 -5.41
CA GLN A 33 1.46 18.94 -4.69
C GLN A 33 0.48 19.74 -5.55
N ARG A 34 0.75 19.84 -6.85
CA ARG A 34 -0.13 20.54 -7.80
C ARG A 34 -1.41 19.78 -8.14
N ALA A 35 -1.50 18.49 -7.83
CA ALA A 35 -2.71 17.73 -8.13
C ALA A 35 -3.87 18.17 -7.22
N VAL A 36 -5.03 18.40 -7.82
CA VAL A 36 -6.26 18.64 -7.08
C VAL A 36 -6.73 17.31 -6.49
N ARG A 37 -7.12 17.34 -5.23
CA ARG A 37 -7.57 16.18 -4.46
C ARG A 37 -8.96 16.50 -3.91
N VAL A 38 -9.92 15.65 -4.22
CA VAL A 38 -11.30 15.80 -3.78
C VAL A 38 -11.83 14.47 -3.28
N MET A 39 -12.76 14.53 -2.35
CA MET A 39 -13.54 13.35 -1.97
C MET A 39 -14.74 13.26 -2.91
N GLY A 40 -14.87 12.13 -3.59
CA GLY A 40 -16.07 11.78 -4.33
C GLY A 40 -16.96 10.87 -3.49
N ARG A 41 -18.26 10.92 -3.70
CA ARG A 41 -19.24 10.06 -3.02
C ARG A 41 -19.78 9.01 -3.98
N THR A 42 -19.78 7.75 -3.54
CA THR A 42 -20.35 6.65 -4.31
C THR A 42 -21.88 6.75 -4.33
N GLU A 43 -22.45 6.93 -5.51
CA GLU A 43 -23.91 6.99 -5.73
C GLU A 43 -24.51 5.65 -6.15
N ARG A 44 -23.73 4.79 -6.78
CA ARG A 44 -24.21 3.49 -7.22
C ARG A 44 -23.09 2.47 -7.19
N VAL A 45 -23.40 1.28 -6.70
CA VAL A 45 -22.51 0.11 -6.74
C VAL A 45 -23.17 -0.93 -7.64
N THR A 46 -22.44 -1.40 -8.66
CA THR A 46 -22.90 -2.45 -9.57
C THR A 46 -22.20 -3.75 -9.21
N GLU A 47 -22.98 -4.81 -9.02
CA GLU A 47 -22.44 -6.14 -8.74
C GLU A 47 -21.62 -6.64 -9.94
N PRO A 48 -20.39 -7.12 -9.71
CA PRO A 48 -19.56 -7.62 -10.79
C PRO A 48 -20.08 -8.97 -11.31
N ARG A 49 -19.93 -9.19 -12.62
CA ARG A 49 -20.38 -10.42 -13.28
C ARG A 49 -19.40 -11.56 -12.96
N HIS A 50 -19.92 -12.74 -12.65
CA HIS A 50 -19.09 -13.92 -12.45
C HIS A 50 -18.25 -14.24 -13.70
N GLY A 51 -16.95 -14.47 -13.51
CA GLY A 51 -16.00 -14.73 -14.59
C GLY A 51 -15.49 -13.49 -15.32
N SER A 52 -15.90 -12.27 -14.94
CA SER A 52 -15.28 -11.05 -15.48
C SER A 52 -13.86 -10.87 -14.96
N SER A 53 -13.08 -10.02 -15.63
CA SER A 53 -11.75 -9.63 -15.15
C SER A 53 -11.87 -8.85 -13.85
N GLY A 54 -10.94 -9.09 -12.92
CA GLY A 54 -10.81 -8.35 -11.67
C GLY A 54 -9.82 -7.18 -11.71
N ARG A 55 -9.30 -6.86 -12.90
CA ARG A 55 -8.41 -5.71 -13.12
C ARG A 55 -9.11 -4.37 -12.88
N GLU A 56 -10.36 -4.24 -13.32
CA GLU A 56 -11.11 -2.97 -13.26
C GLU A 56 -11.65 -2.63 -11.85
N GLY A 57 -11.86 -3.64 -11.00
CA GLY A 57 -12.40 -3.42 -9.65
C GLY A 57 -13.94 -3.51 -9.60
N ILE A 58 -14.56 -3.03 -8.53
CA ILE A 58 -16.03 -3.02 -8.41
C ILE A 58 -16.50 -1.81 -9.19
N ALA A 59 -17.41 -2.02 -10.14
CA ALA A 59 -17.98 -0.94 -10.93
C ALA A 59 -18.82 -0.03 -10.02
N VAL A 60 -18.39 1.21 -9.88
CA VAL A 60 -19.05 2.24 -9.06
C VAL A 60 -19.24 3.51 -9.84
N VAL A 61 -20.34 4.19 -9.58
CA VAL A 61 -20.62 5.54 -10.05
C VAL A 61 -20.33 6.48 -8.89
N ILE A 62 -19.42 7.43 -9.09
CA ILE A 62 -18.97 8.36 -8.08
C ILE A 62 -19.24 9.78 -8.57
N THR A 63 -19.83 10.61 -7.72
CA THR A 63 -19.98 12.04 -7.98
C THR A 63 -18.99 12.83 -7.14
N PHE A 64 -18.36 13.81 -7.75
CA PHE A 64 -17.49 14.75 -7.06
C PHE A 64 -17.67 16.16 -7.58
N ARG A 65 -17.38 17.14 -6.74
CA ARG A 65 -17.42 18.55 -7.09
C ARG A 65 -16.01 19.08 -7.25
N ASP A 66 -15.74 19.73 -8.38
CA ASP A 66 -14.47 20.41 -8.60
C ASP A 66 -14.43 21.71 -7.78
N PRO A 67 -13.46 21.90 -6.86
CA PRO A 67 -13.37 23.08 -6.02
C PRO A 67 -13.02 24.36 -6.78
N THR A 68 -12.44 24.23 -7.98
CA THR A 68 -12.02 25.39 -8.80
C THR A 68 -13.13 25.90 -9.71
N THR A 69 -13.93 25.00 -10.28
CA THR A 69 -15.04 25.34 -11.20
C THR A 69 -16.41 25.28 -10.54
N GLY A 70 -16.53 24.64 -9.37
CA GLY A 70 -17.79 24.39 -8.69
C GLY A 70 -18.69 23.37 -9.39
N GLN A 71 -18.25 22.80 -10.52
CA GLN A 71 -18.99 21.87 -11.35
C GLN A 71 -18.98 20.46 -10.75
N GLU A 72 -20.12 19.77 -10.83
CA GLU A 72 -20.24 18.37 -10.45
C GLU A 72 -19.92 17.46 -11.64
N PHE A 73 -19.10 16.45 -11.39
CA PHE A 73 -18.73 15.43 -12.36
C PHE A 73 -19.17 14.07 -11.84
N THR A 74 -19.90 13.34 -12.68
CA THR A 74 -20.22 11.93 -12.46
C THR A 74 -19.23 11.09 -13.24
N VAL A 75 -18.49 10.24 -12.53
CA VAL A 75 -17.48 9.35 -13.11
C VAL A 75 -17.76 7.90 -12.76
N THR A 76 -17.49 7.03 -13.71
CA THR A 76 -17.55 5.57 -13.52
C THR A 76 -16.12 5.03 -13.52
N ASN A 77 -15.87 3.99 -12.74
CA ASN A 77 -14.60 3.27 -12.79
C ASN A 77 -14.57 2.25 -13.93
N ASP A 78 -14.80 2.72 -15.16
CA ASP A 78 -14.70 1.89 -16.37
C ASP A 78 -13.26 2.02 -16.94
N GLY A 79 -12.46 0.96 -16.82
CA GLY A 79 -11.07 0.91 -17.32
C GLY A 79 -9.98 1.22 -16.27
N GLU A 80 -8.76 1.55 -16.74
CA GLU A 80 -7.59 1.81 -15.89
C GLU A 80 -7.62 3.23 -15.27
N CYS A 81 -8.49 3.45 -14.28
CA CYS A 81 -8.69 4.77 -13.63
C CYS A 81 -7.94 4.93 -12.30
N GLY A 82 -6.74 4.36 -12.14
CA GLY A 82 -5.91 4.52 -10.94
C GLY A 82 -5.99 3.33 -9.98
N ASP A 83 -6.12 3.59 -8.67
CA ASP A 83 -6.20 2.54 -7.67
C ASP A 83 -7.47 1.71 -7.85
N ARG A 84 -7.33 0.38 -7.81
CA ARG A 84 -8.47 -0.54 -7.90
C ARG A 84 -9.39 -0.37 -6.69
N ILE A 85 -10.67 -0.10 -6.95
CA ILE A 85 -11.71 -0.03 -5.93
C ILE A 85 -12.00 -1.44 -5.43
N SER A 86 -11.38 -1.80 -4.30
CA SER A 86 -11.44 -3.13 -3.70
C SER A 86 -12.71 -3.38 -2.89
N THR A 87 -13.38 -2.32 -2.46
CA THR A 87 -14.54 -2.36 -1.56
C THR A 87 -15.45 -1.19 -1.92
N ALA A 88 -16.77 -1.38 -1.88
CA ALA A 88 -17.73 -0.35 -2.25
C ALA A 88 -19.04 -0.51 -1.48
N TRP A 89 -19.62 0.62 -1.09
CA TRP A 89 -20.98 0.74 -0.57
C TRP A 89 -21.54 2.10 -0.93
N MET A 90 -22.86 2.22 -0.87
CA MET A 90 -23.57 3.47 -1.14
C MET A 90 -23.16 4.57 -0.15
N GLY A 91 -22.83 5.75 -0.65
CA GLY A 91 -22.43 6.89 0.16
C GLY A 91 -21.00 6.86 0.68
N ARG A 92 -20.19 5.85 0.31
CA ARG A 92 -18.75 5.81 0.61
C ARG A 92 -18.04 7.02 0.01
N GLU A 93 -17.14 7.62 0.78
CA GLU A 93 -16.21 8.63 0.26
C GLU A 93 -14.94 7.96 -0.28
N ILE A 94 -14.53 8.35 -1.50
CA ILE A 94 -13.34 7.84 -2.18
C ILE A 94 -12.49 9.03 -2.63
N GLY A 95 -11.18 8.96 -2.40
CA GLY A 95 -10.24 9.98 -2.84
C GLY A 95 -10.10 9.98 -4.36
N ILE A 96 -10.23 11.16 -4.97
CA ILE A 96 -10.04 11.39 -6.39
C ILE A 96 -8.93 12.41 -6.56
N ARG A 97 -7.99 12.11 -7.45
CA ARG A 97 -6.85 12.96 -7.78
C ARG A 97 -6.81 13.27 -9.27
N TYR A 98 -6.65 14.54 -9.63
CA TYR A 98 -6.47 14.96 -11.03
C TYR A 98 -5.50 16.15 -11.18
N PRO A 99 -4.87 16.32 -12.35
CA PRO A 99 -4.08 17.50 -12.66
C PRO A 99 -4.97 18.77 -12.76
N PRO A 100 -4.47 19.96 -12.39
CA PRO A 100 -5.23 21.21 -12.50
C PRO A 100 -5.79 21.43 -13.92
N GLY A 101 -7.06 21.82 -14.01
CA GLY A 101 -7.73 22.11 -15.28
C GLY A 101 -8.02 20.89 -16.16
N ARG A 102 -7.80 19.66 -15.66
CA ARG A 102 -8.12 18.42 -16.37
C ARG A 102 -8.89 17.44 -15.47
N PRO A 103 -10.14 17.77 -15.10
CA PRO A 103 -10.97 16.89 -14.26
C PRO A 103 -11.25 15.53 -14.89
N HIS A 104 -11.22 15.43 -16.23
CA HIS A 104 -11.39 14.17 -16.96
C HIS A 104 -10.20 13.20 -16.86
N ALA A 105 -9.01 13.67 -16.47
CA ALA A 105 -7.83 12.84 -16.25
C ALA A 105 -7.75 12.37 -14.80
N TYR A 106 -8.88 11.97 -14.22
CA TYR A 106 -8.99 11.56 -12.83
C TYR A 106 -8.34 10.21 -12.59
N ARG A 107 -7.82 10.04 -11.38
CA ARG A 107 -7.37 8.76 -10.84
C ARG A 107 -7.94 8.58 -9.45
N PHE A 108 -8.52 7.42 -9.18
CA PHE A 108 -8.90 7.02 -7.83
C PHE A 108 -7.65 6.77 -7.00
N THR A 109 -7.73 7.13 -5.72
CA THR A 109 -6.68 6.87 -4.77
C THR A 109 -7.25 6.43 -3.43
N THR A 110 -6.65 5.37 -2.90
CA THR A 110 -7.02 4.79 -1.61
C THR A 110 -6.47 5.63 -0.44
N ASP A 111 -5.41 6.40 -0.71
CA ASP A 111 -4.79 7.32 0.23
C ASP A 111 -4.62 8.69 -0.45
N PRO A 112 -5.48 9.67 -0.14
CA PRO A 112 -5.40 11.00 -0.76
C PRO A 112 -4.10 11.73 -0.43
N ASP A 113 -3.43 11.40 0.68
CA ASP A 113 -2.18 12.01 1.10
C ASP A 113 -0.94 11.26 0.59
N ALA A 114 -1.09 10.02 0.10
CA ALA A 114 0.00 9.26 -0.50
C ALA A 114 0.64 10.02 -1.67
N GLY A 115 1.97 10.17 -1.60
CA GLY A 115 2.77 10.84 -2.64
C GLY A 115 2.58 12.36 -2.71
N ARG A 116 1.95 12.98 -1.70
CA ARG A 116 1.77 14.44 -1.61
C ARG A 116 3.08 15.20 -1.62
N SER A 117 4.14 14.66 -1.03
CA SER A 117 5.45 15.32 -0.98
C SER A 117 6.26 15.20 -2.28
N GLY A 118 5.95 14.24 -3.15
CA GLY A 118 6.75 14.00 -4.36
C GLY A 118 8.20 13.54 -4.09
N LEU A 119 8.48 13.07 -2.87
CA LEU A 119 9.84 12.76 -2.39
C LEU A 119 10.33 11.35 -2.73
N GLY A 120 9.59 10.55 -3.50
CA GLY A 120 9.99 9.18 -3.85
C GLY A 120 11.38 9.12 -4.51
N TRP A 121 11.60 9.95 -5.54
CA TRP A 121 12.90 9.99 -6.25
C TRP A 121 14.03 10.61 -5.41
N PRO A 122 13.83 11.74 -4.72
CA PRO A 122 14.82 12.27 -3.78
C PRO A 122 15.23 11.27 -2.70
N ASN A 123 14.27 10.56 -2.09
CA ASN A 123 14.55 9.52 -1.10
C ASN A 123 15.37 8.38 -1.70
N PHE A 124 15.01 7.95 -2.92
CA PHE A 124 15.75 6.91 -3.63
C PHE A 124 17.19 7.34 -3.95
N ALA A 125 17.40 8.60 -4.38
CA ALA A 125 18.74 9.14 -4.62
C ALA A 125 19.60 9.16 -3.34
N VAL A 126 19.01 9.59 -2.21
CA VAL A 126 19.70 9.55 -0.90
C VAL A 126 20.03 8.11 -0.50
N PHE A 127 19.13 7.16 -0.73
CA PHE A 127 19.38 5.74 -0.48
C PHE A 127 20.54 5.21 -1.32
N LEU A 128 20.65 5.56 -2.60
CA LEU A 128 21.78 5.16 -3.43
C LEU A 128 23.12 5.76 -2.98
N ILE A 129 23.12 7.00 -2.50
CA ILE A 129 24.30 7.62 -1.88
C ILE A 129 24.70 6.82 -0.63
N TYR A 130 23.71 6.50 0.22
CA TYR A 130 23.93 5.72 1.44
C TYR A 130 24.57 4.36 1.14
N VAL A 131 24.01 3.60 0.20
CA VAL A 131 24.54 2.30 -0.23
C VAL A 131 25.97 2.44 -0.76
N GLY A 132 26.23 3.45 -1.61
CA GLY A 132 27.57 3.70 -2.13
C GLY A 132 28.60 3.97 -1.04
N LEU A 133 28.24 4.76 -0.02
CA LEU A 133 29.10 5.04 1.13
C LEU A 133 29.38 3.79 1.97
N VAL A 134 28.37 2.95 2.22
CA VAL A 134 28.55 1.68 2.96
C VAL A 134 29.47 0.73 2.19
N VAL A 135 29.30 0.61 0.87
CA VAL A 135 30.16 -0.24 0.03
C VAL A 135 31.61 0.22 0.09
N VAL A 136 31.87 1.52 -0.03
CA VAL A 136 33.24 2.05 0.01
C VAL A 136 33.86 1.87 1.39
N ALA A 137 33.13 2.19 2.46
CA ALA A 137 33.60 1.94 3.83
C ALA A 137 33.92 0.45 4.05
N SER A 138 33.16 -0.45 3.43
CA SER A 138 33.40 -1.90 3.52
C SER A 138 34.65 -2.35 2.76
N ILE A 139 34.95 -1.72 1.62
CA ILE A 139 36.13 -2.04 0.80
C ILE A 139 37.40 -1.48 1.43
N ASP A 140 37.36 -0.21 1.85
CA ASP A 140 38.56 0.50 2.32
C ASP A 140 38.90 0.18 3.78
N TRP A 141 37.89 -0.06 4.62
CA TRP A 141 38.08 -0.30 6.06
C TRP A 141 37.66 -1.69 6.52
N GLY A 142 37.26 -2.55 5.57
CA GLY A 142 36.94 -3.95 5.79
C GLY A 142 35.47 -4.22 6.11
N TRP A 143 35.12 -5.50 6.09
CA TRP A 143 33.75 -6.00 6.21
C TRP A 143 32.99 -5.62 7.52
N PRO A 144 33.62 -5.32 8.68
CA PRO A 144 32.87 -4.90 9.87
C PRO A 144 32.07 -3.61 9.67
N TRP A 145 32.52 -2.71 8.80
CA TRP A 145 31.78 -1.50 8.44
C TRP A 145 30.50 -1.78 7.64
N ALA A 146 30.46 -2.88 6.89
CA ALA A 146 29.24 -3.35 6.22
C ALA A 146 28.16 -3.72 7.25
N LEU A 147 28.57 -4.38 8.34
CA LEU A 147 27.65 -4.78 9.41
C LEU A 147 27.07 -3.59 10.16
N ILE A 148 27.88 -2.57 10.43
CA ILE A 148 27.40 -1.32 11.06
C ILE A 148 26.50 -0.55 10.09
N GLY A 149 26.95 -0.39 8.84
CA GLY A 149 26.22 0.31 7.78
C GLY A 149 24.88 -0.36 7.43
N PHE A 150 24.74 -1.67 7.59
CA PHE A 150 23.44 -2.30 7.43
C PHE A 150 22.64 -2.33 8.73
N GLY A 151 23.29 -2.68 9.84
CA GLY A 151 22.65 -2.93 11.14
C GLY A 151 22.09 -1.68 11.82
N VAL A 152 22.81 -0.56 11.80
CA VAL A 152 22.38 0.65 12.53
C VAL A 152 21.11 1.29 11.92
N PRO A 153 21.01 1.54 10.60
CA PRO A 153 19.77 2.08 10.04
C PRO A 153 18.60 1.12 10.18
N TRP A 154 18.84 -0.19 9.99
CA TRP A 154 17.80 -1.20 10.12
C TRP A 154 17.24 -1.26 11.54
N THR A 155 18.11 -1.17 12.55
CA THR A 155 17.68 -1.17 13.96
C THR A 155 16.94 0.10 14.34
N LEU A 156 17.42 1.27 13.90
CA LEU A 156 16.72 2.53 14.11
C LEU A 156 15.32 2.49 13.47
N LEU A 157 15.22 2.06 12.21
CA LEU A 157 13.96 1.96 11.50
C LEU A 157 13.01 0.96 12.17
N GLY A 158 13.52 -0.21 12.56
CA GLY A 158 12.72 -1.18 13.32
C GLY A 158 12.26 -0.60 14.66
N ALA A 159 13.13 0.02 15.44
CA ALA A 159 12.79 0.58 16.74
C ALA A 159 11.75 1.72 16.65
N THR A 160 11.77 2.52 15.59
CA THR A 160 10.81 3.64 15.44
C THR A 160 9.45 3.19 14.90
N TYR A 161 9.42 2.27 13.92
CA TYR A 161 8.17 1.89 13.24
C TYR A 161 7.46 0.71 13.90
N LEU A 162 8.21 -0.22 14.51
CA LEU A 162 7.64 -1.47 15.04
C LEU A 162 6.60 -1.24 16.15
N PRO A 163 6.80 -0.32 17.13
CA PRO A 163 5.79 -0.07 18.15
C PRO A 163 4.46 0.45 17.56
N GLY A 164 4.55 1.34 16.55
CA GLY A 164 3.40 1.86 15.82
C GLY A 164 2.67 0.76 15.05
N ALA A 165 3.41 -0.04 14.27
CA ALA A 165 2.85 -1.16 13.51
C ALA A 165 2.16 -2.21 14.41
N ILE A 166 2.73 -2.50 15.58
CA ILE A 166 2.12 -3.40 16.58
C ILE A 166 0.84 -2.77 17.14
N ARG A 167 0.86 -1.48 17.48
CA ARG A 167 -0.31 -0.77 18.01
C ARG A 167 -1.44 -0.74 16.98
N ASP A 168 -1.14 -0.40 15.74
CA ASP A 168 -2.13 -0.34 14.65
C ASP A 168 -2.71 -1.72 14.36
N SER A 169 -1.88 -2.77 14.42
CA SER A 169 -2.32 -4.16 14.28
C SER A 169 -3.28 -4.57 15.41
N ARG A 170 -2.99 -4.19 16.66
CA ARG A 170 -3.87 -4.45 17.80
C ARG A 170 -5.19 -3.71 17.68
N LEU A 171 -5.15 -2.41 17.42
CA LEU A 171 -6.37 -1.60 17.22
C LEU A 171 -7.22 -2.13 16.06
N ARG A 172 -6.59 -2.63 15.00
CA ARG A 172 -7.29 -3.28 13.89
C ARG A 172 -7.99 -4.57 14.34
N ILE A 173 -7.32 -5.44 15.08
CA ILE A 173 -7.91 -6.70 15.58
C ILE A 173 -9.05 -6.40 16.56
N GLU A 174 -8.85 -5.47 17.49
CA GLU A 174 -9.88 -5.02 18.43
C GLU A 174 -11.09 -4.46 17.69
N GLY A 175 -10.85 -3.60 16.69
CA GLY A 175 -11.91 -3.05 15.85
C GLY A 175 -12.68 -4.13 15.08
N LEU A 176 -11.98 -5.13 14.52
CA LEU A 176 -12.62 -6.27 13.85
C LEU A 176 -13.41 -7.16 14.80
N ALA A 177 -12.96 -7.31 16.05
CA ALA A 177 -13.64 -8.08 17.08
C ALA A 177 -14.83 -7.32 17.69
N SER A 178 -14.84 -5.98 17.62
CA SER A 178 -15.88 -5.15 18.21
C SER A 178 -17.22 -5.24 17.48
N GLY A 179 -17.18 -5.39 16.14
CA GLY A 179 -18.37 -5.66 15.33
C GLY A 179 -18.74 -7.14 15.43
N GLY A 180 -19.91 -7.45 16.01
CA GLY A 180 -20.43 -8.82 16.01
C GLY A 180 -20.45 -9.41 14.59
N PRO A 181 -20.18 -10.71 14.42
CA PRO A 181 -20.09 -11.32 13.10
C PRO A 181 -21.40 -11.16 12.31
N VAL A 182 -21.28 -10.85 11.02
CA VAL A 182 -22.42 -10.76 10.09
C VAL A 182 -22.34 -11.85 9.03
N PRO A 183 -23.49 -12.38 8.57
CA PRO A 183 -23.51 -13.28 7.43
C PRO A 183 -23.16 -12.50 6.15
N GLY A 184 -22.30 -13.09 5.33
CA GLY A 184 -21.99 -12.64 3.99
C GLY A 184 -22.02 -13.81 3.01
N ARG A 185 -21.95 -13.49 1.71
CA ARG A 185 -21.99 -14.49 0.65
C ARG A 185 -21.08 -14.12 -0.51
N VAL A 186 -20.44 -15.11 -1.11
CA VAL A 186 -19.69 -14.93 -2.36
C VAL A 186 -20.66 -14.82 -3.53
N ILE A 187 -20.80 -13.64 -4.13
CA ILE A 187 -21.71 -13.38 -5.25
C ILE A 187 -21.09 -13.69 -6.62
N ALA A 188 -19.78 -13.46 -6.73
CA ALA A 188 -19.03 -13.62 -7.96
C ALA A 188 -17.61 -14.11 -7.66
N VAL A 189 -16.97 -14.65 -8.68
CA VAL A 189 -15.54 -15.01 -8.67
C VAL A 189 -15.00 -14.47 -9.97
N LEU A 190 -14.05 -13.57 -9.87
CA LEU A 190 -13.42 -12.93 -11.02
C LEU A 190 -12.23 -13.76 -11.46
N LYS A 191 -11.98 -13.75 -12.77
CA LYS A 191 -10.93 -14.55 -13.39
C LYS A 191 -10.02 -13.64 -14.18
N ASP A 192 -8.77 -13.58 -13.77
CA ASP A 192 -7.72 -12.89 -14.51
C ASP A 192 -6.74 -13.92 -15.05
N VAL A 193 -6.48 -13.86 -16.35
CA VAL A 193 -5.53 -14.73 -17.03
C VAL A 193 -4.37 -13.87 -17.47
N THR A 194 -3.19 -14.15 -16.94
CA THR A 194 -1.93 -13.53 -17.35
C THR A 194 -1.08 -14.56 -18.05
N VAL A 195 -0.57 -14.20 -19.21
CA VAL A 195 0.42 -14.99 -19.94
C VAL A 195 1.77 -14.33 -19.69
N ASP A 196 2.75 -15.09 -19.24
CA ASP A 196 4.12 -14.57 -19.07
C ASP A 196 4.90 -14.55 -20.39
N GLU A 197 6.16 -14.10 -20.33
CA GLU A 197 7.02 -13.96 -21.50
C GLU A 197 7.39 -15.32 -22.12
N ASP A 198 7.32 -16.40 -21.34
CA ASP A 198 7.60 -17.77 -21.76
C ASP A 198 6.36 -18.47 -22.36
N GLY A 199 5.20 -17.80 -22.32
CA GLY A 199 3.93 -18.31 -22.83
C GLY A 199 3.12 -19.12 -21.82
N ASP A 200 3.60 -19.22 -20.58
CA ASP A 200 2.90 -19.90 -19.50
C ASP A 200 1.73 -19.07 -18.99
N THR A 201 0.62 -19.74 -18.72
CA THR A 201 -0.64 -19.09 -18.36
C THR A 201 -0.91 -19.21 -16.86
N ALA A 202 -0.80 -18.10 -16.14
CA ALA A 202 -1.24 -17.99 -14.76
C ALA A 202 -2.69 -17.50 -14.69
N THR A 203 -3.57 -18.26 -14.04
CA THR A 203 -4.96 -17.86 -13.79
C THR A 203 -5.16 -17.51 -12.32
N SER A 204 -5.52 -16.26 -12.05
CA SER A 204 -5.92 -15.79 -10.73
C SER A 204 -7.44 -15.77 -10.58
N HIS A 205 -7.93 -16.24 -9.43
CA HIS A 205 -9.35 -16.24 -9.08
C HIS A 205 -9.58 -15.34 -7.87
N THR A 206 -10.34 -14.27 -8.05
CA THR A 206 -10.63 -13.32 -6.97
C THR A 206 -12.11 -13.35 -6.61
N PRO A 207 -12.50 -13.96 -5.47
CA PRO A 207 -13.88 -13.93 -5.00
C PRO A 207 -14.35 -12.52 -4.61
N VAL A 208 -15.62 -12.25 -4.91
CA VAL A 208 -16.34 -11.03 -4.52
C VAL A 208 -17.41 -11.41 -3.53
N VAL A 209 -17.39 -10.76 -2.37
CA VAL A 209 -18.26 -11.03 -1.25
C VAL A 209 -19.21 -9.84 -1.07
N THR A 210 -20.47 -10.14 -0.79
CA THR A 210 -21.46 -9.16 -0.33
C THR A 210 -21.85 -9.44 1.11
N PHE A 211 -22.06 -8.39 1.90
CA PHE A 211 -22.61 -8.50 3.24
C PHE A 211 -23.35 -7.23 3.64
N THR A 212 -24.21 -7.35 4.64
CA THR A 212 -24.94 -6.21 5.21
C THR A 212 -24.38 -5.92 6.59
N THR A 213 -24.00 -4.67 6.85
CA THR A 213 -23.58 -4.23 8.18
C THR A 213 -24.77 -4.23 9.15
N HIS A 214 -24.50 -4.16 10.46
CA HIS A 214 -25.56 -4.02 11.47
C HIS A 214 -26.44 -2.77 11.25
N ASP A 215 -25.90 -1.73 10.62
CA ASP A 215 -26.62 -0.50 10.28
C ASP A 215 -27.41 -0.61 8.96
N GLY A 216 -27.51 -1.81 8.38
CA GLY A 216 -28.24 -2.04 7.13
C GLY A 216 -27.50 -1.62 5.86
N THR A 217 -26.21 -1.29 5.93
CA THR A 217 -25.44 -0.90 4.74
C THR A 217 -24.99 -2.13 3.96
N ALA A 218 -25.40 -2.23 2.70
CA ALA A 218 -24.93 -3.27 1.79
C ALA A 218 -23.52 -2.94 1.27
N VAL A 219 -22.57 -3.83 1.56
CA VAL A 219 -21.15 -3.71 1.21
C VAL A 219 -20.78 -4.80 0.23
N THR A 220 -20.14 -4.41 -0.88
CA THR A 220 -19.52 -5.32 -1.83
C THR A 220 -18.00 -5.19 -1.73
N ALA A 221 -17.30 -6.32 -1.66
CA ALA A 221 -15.87 -6.33 -1.39
C ALA A 221 -15.14 -7.45 -2.13
N TYR A 222 -13.96 -7.13 -2.64
CA TYR A 222 -13.00 -8.12 -3.12
C TYR A 222 -12.33 -8.81 -1.96
N ARG A 223 -12.12 -10.11 -2.14
CA ARG A 223 -11.25 -10.88 -1.28
C ARG A 223 -10.21 -11.60 -2.12
N THR A 224 -8.95 -11.30 -1.86
CA THR A 224 -7.81 -11.97 -2.52
C THR A 224 -7.22 -13.11 -1.71
N VAL A 225 -7.45 -13.15 -0.38
CA VAL A 225 -6.74 -14.07 0.52
C VAL A 225 -7.68 -14.70 1.56
N GLY A 226 -7.41 -15.94 1.95
CA GLY A 226 -8.05 -16.60 3.11
C GLY A 226 -9.34 -17.37 2.80
N LEU A 227 -9.65 -17.60 1.52
CA LEU A 227 -10.71 -18.52 1.09
C LEU A 227 -10.08 -19.79 0.53
N SER A 228 -10.42 -20.94 1.09
CA SER A 228 -10.06 -22.24 0.51
C SER A 228 -10.83 -22.44 -0.80
N ASP A 229 -10.10 -22.81 -1.86
CA ASP A 229 -10.63 -23.01 -3.22
C ASP A 229 -11.43 -21.81 -3.76
N PRO A 230 -10.77 -20.69 -4.07
CA PRO A 230 -11.45 -19.48 -4.53
C PRO A 230 -12.23 -19.70 -5.83
N ALA A 231 -11.80 -20.61 -6.70
CA ALA A 231 -12.45 -20.88 -7.98
C ALA A 231 -13.87 -21.45 -7.81
N ARG A 232 -14.11 -22.26 -6.77
CA ARG A 232 -15.42 -22.89 -6.50
C ARG A 232 -16.17 -22.25 -5.34
N SER A 233 -15.77 -21.05 -4.93
CA SER A 233 -16.33 -20.38 -3.75
C SER A 233 -17.67 -19.67 -4.00
N ARG A 234 -18.16 -19.59 -5.26
CA ARG A 234 -19.42 -18.89 -5.58
C ARG A 234 -20.61 -19.48 -4.82
N GLY A 235 -21.43 -18.61 -4.24
CA GLY A 235 -22.62 -18.98 -3.47
C GLY A 235 -22.33 -19.45 -2.06
N ARG A 236 -21.05 -19.54 -1.66
CA ARG A 236 -20.66 -19.93 -0.30
C ARG A 236 -21.04 -18.84 0.69
N ASP A 237 -21.71 -19.26 1.75
CA ASP A 237 -21.98 -18.41 2.91
C ASP A 237 -20.71 -18.28 3.76
N LEU A 238 -20.46 -17.07 4.25
CA LEU A 238 -19.28 -16.69 5.00
C LEU A 238 -19.69 -15.93 6.26
N THR A 239 -18.93 -16.11 7.33
CA THR A 239 -19.00 -15.25 8.50
C THR A 239 -18.01 -14.10 8.31
N ILE A 240 -18.47 -12.86 8.40
CA ILE A 240 -17.63 -11.67 8.20
C ILE A 240 -17.54 -10.87 9.50
N HIS A 241 -16.30 -10.52 9.84
CA HIS A 241 -15.95 -9.57 10.88
C HIS A 241 -15.49 -8.29 10.20
N TYR A 242 -16.04 -7.15 10.59
CA TYR A 242 -15.72 -5.86 9.99
C TYR A 242 -15.55 -4.79 11.07
N ARG A 243 -14.84 -3.72 10.75
CA ARG A 243 -14.71 -2.56 11.63
C ARG A 243 -15.95 -1.66 11.47
N PRO A 244 -16.72 -1.36 12.53
CA PRO A 244 -17.96 -0.59 12.41
C PRO A 244 -17.77 0.82 11.83
N ASP A 245 -16.66 1.49 12.15
CA ASP A 245 -16.30 2.81 11.63
C ASP A 245 -15.81 2.78 10.17
N ASN A 246 -15.35 1.62 9.67
CA ASN A 246 -14.88 1.46 8.31
C ASN A 246 -15.10 0.03 7.80
N PRO A 247 -16.23 -0.25 7.12
CA PRO A 247 -16.54 -1.56 6.57
C PRO A 247 -15.57 -2.06 5.49
N ALA A 248 -14.69 -1.20 4.97
CA ALA A 248 -13.62 -1.63 4.07
C ALA A 248 -12.59 -2.52 4.78
N VAL A 249 -12.47 -2.43 6.11
CA VAL A 249 -11.61 -3.28 6.92
C VAL A 249 -12.43 -4.46 7.42
N PHE A 250 -12.31 -5.59 6.74
CA PHE A 250 -13.03 -6.82 7.09
C PHE A 250 -12.15 -8.07 6.95
N THR A 251 -12.56 -9.14 7.63
CA THR A 251 -12.00 -10.50 7.51
C THR A 251 -13.11 -11.54 7.65
N THR A 252 -12.85 -12.78 7.21
CA THR A 252 -13.75 -13.93 7.38
C THR A 252 -13.19 -14.95 8.35
N ASP A 253 -11.94 -14.75 8.77
CA ASP A 253 -11.28 -15.60 9.74
C ASP A 253 -10.42 -14.69 10.63
N LEU A 254 -10.99 -14.36 11.79
CA LEU A 254 -10.31 -13.53 12.79
C LEU A 254 -9.10 -14.25 13.38
N ALA A 255 -9.15 -15.59 13.48
CA ALA A 255 -8.05 -16.40 14.02
C ALA A 255 -6.89 -16.50 13.03
N ALA A 256 -7.15 -16.61 11.73
CA ALA A 256 -6.13 -16.51 10.69
C ALA A 256 -5.49 -15.12 10.66
N GLU A 257 -6.27 -14.03 10.77
CA GLU A 257 -5.71 -12.68 10.85
C GLU A 257 -4.79 -12.54 12.07
N TYR A 258 -5.21 -13.03 13.24
CA TYR A 258 -4.38 -13.02 14.45
C TYR A 258 -3.06 -13.78 14.26
N ARG A 259 -3.10 -14.99 13.70
CA ARG A 259 -1.89 -15.80 13.44
C ARG A 259 -0.97 -15.15 12.42
N SER A 260 -1.51 -14.59 11.34
CA SER A 260 -0.73 -13.89 10.32
C SER A 260 0.01 -12.68 10.92
N ARG A 261 -0.70 -11.86 11.70
CA ARG A 261 -0.12 -10.69 12.37
C ARG A 261 0.91 -11.08 13.42
N ALA A 262 0.65 -12.11 14.21
CA ALA A 262 1.63 -12.64 15.15
C ALA A 262 2.91 -13.09 14.43
N GLY A 263 2.78 -13.74 13.27
CA GLY A 263 3.91 -14.12 12.42
C GLY A 263 4.68 -12.92 11.86
N GLU A 264 3.98 -11.93 11.31
CA GLU A 264 4.59 -10.68 10.81
C GLU A 264 5.36 -9.93 11.91
N ILE A 265 4.76 -9.81 13.10
CA ILE A 265 5.38 -9.16 14.27
C ILE A 265 6.61 -9.97 14.72
N ALA A 266 6.50 -11.29 14.83
CA ALA A 266 7.62 -12.15 15.23
C ALA A 266 8.79 -12.03 14.24
N PHE A 267 8.49 -12.03 12.94
CA PHE A 267 9.50 -11.84 11.89
C PHE A 267 10.17 -10.45 12.01
N ALA A 268 9.38 -9.39 12.19
CA ALA A 268 9.92 -8.04 12.33
C ALA A 268 10.79 -7.87 13.60
N VAL A 269 10.39 -8.47 14.72
CA VAL A 269 11.21 -8.54 15.95
C VAL A 269 12.50 -9.31 15.71
N GLY A 270 12.44 -10.46 15.04
CA GLY A 270 13.63 -11.24 14.69
C GLY A 270 14.61 -10.46 13.81
N ALA A 271 14.09 -9.76 12.80
CA ALA A 271 14.89 -8.90 11.93
C ALA A 271 15.53 -7.73 12.69
N LEU A 272 14.83 -7.14 13.67
CA LEU A 272 15.37 -6.09 14.54
C LEU A 272 16.55 -6.63 15.37
N LEU A 273 16.38 -7.78 16.03
CA LEU A 273 17.42 -8.41 16.84
C LEU A 273 18.66 -8.77 16.01
N ALA A 274 18.45 -9.28 14.79
CA ALA A 274 19.53 -9.56 13.85
C ALA A 274 20.32 -8.28 13.48
N GLY A 275 19.61 -7.17 13.24
CA GLY A 275 20.24 -5.86 13.00
C GLY A 275 21.08 -5.38 14.19
N VAL A 276 20.58 -5.55 15.43
CA VAL A 276 21.32 -5.18 16.65
C VAL A 276 22.58 -6.02 16.78
N ALA A 277 22.45 -7.35 16.61
CA ALA A 277 23.58 -8.26 16.68
C ALA A 277 24.65 -7.92 15.62
N ALA A 278 24.25 -7.61 14.39
CA ALA A 278 25.16 -7.18 13.34
C ALA A 278 25.91 -5.89 13.70
N ALA A 279 25.20 -4.87 14.20
CA ALA A 279 25.81 -3.61 14.60
C ALA A 279 26.81 -3.79 15.76
N VAL A 280 26.45 -4.60 16.77
CA VAL A 280 27.32 -4.92 17.91
C VAL A 280 28.56 -5.70 17.47
N ALA A 281 28.38 -6.74 16.64
CA ALA A 281 29.49 -7.54 16.12
C ALA A 281 30.45 -6.68 15.29
N GLY A 282 29.93 -5.82 14.42
CA GLY A 282 30.73 -4.85 13.66
C GLY A 282 31.51 -3.91 14.58
N GLY A 283 30.88 -3.39 15.64
CA GLY A 283 31.54 -2.53 16.62
C GLY A 283 32.67 -3.23 17.39
N ILE A 284 32.44 -4.47 17.83
CA ILE A 284 33.46 -5.28 18.52
C ILE A 284 34.64 -5.56 17.59
N LEU A 285 34.39 -5.94 16.34
CA LEU A 285 35.43 -6.26 15.36
C LEU A 285 36.27 -5.05 14.94
N ILE A 286 35.75 -3.82 15.11
CA ILE A 286 36.52 -2.59 14.88
C ILE A 286 37.34 -2.21 16.13
N ALA A 287 36.85 -2.56 17.33
CA ALA A 287 37.50 -2.24 18.59
C ALA A 287 38.59 -3.24 19.01
N SER A 288 38.60 -4.43 18.39
CA SER A 288 39.60 -5.50 18.58
C SER A 288 40.78 -5.36 17.62
#